data_AF-A0A0B3AWR2-F1
#
_entry.id   AF-A0A0B3AWR2-F1
#
_cell.length_a   1.000
_cell.length_b   1.000
_cell.length_c   1.000
_cell.angle_alpha   90.00
_cell.angle_beta   90.00
_cell.angle_gamma   90.00
#
_symmetry.space_group_name_H-M   'P 1'
#
loop_
_entity.id
_entity.type
_entity.pdbx_description
1 polymer ?
#
loop_
_entity_poly.entity_id
_entity_poly.type
_entity_poly.pdbx_seq_one_letter_code
_entity_poly.pdbx_strand_id
1 'polypeptide(L)'
;MREDLVEYFIKNLKKGYNPRDLKYTLVAQGYQKFMIDEALRKATKEMEKTSHVSNDKPEIKYEVVDEGENTSIEPKKSFWKSFKGLFKKKEQSN
;
A
#
# COMPACT_ATOMS: atom_id res chain seq x y z
N MET A 1 23.76 3.45 -8.13
CA MET A 1 22.28 3.45 -8.03
C MET A 1 21.93 3.98 -6.64
N ARG A 2 20.94 4.87 -6.51
CA ARG A 2 20.53 5.40 -5.20
C ARG A 2 19.87 4.29 -4.37
N GLU A 3 20.46 3.97 -3.23
CA GLU A 3 19.95 3.00 -2.24
C GLU A 3 18.53 3.39 -1.78
N ASP A 4 18.25 4.70 -1.76
CA ASP A 4 16.94 5.31 -1.44
C ASP A 4 15.76 4.70 -2.23
N LEU A 5 15.95 4.36 -3.50
CA LEU A 5 14.87 3.79 -4.33
C LEU A 5 14.57 2.34 -3.95
N VAL A 6 15.60 1.57 -3.59
CA VAL A 6 15.45 0.18 -3.15
C VAL A 6 14.71 0.16 -1.82
N GLU A 7 15.13 1.00 -0.87
CA GLU A 7 14.45 1.15 0.43
C GLU A 7 13.00 1.64 0.28
N TYR A 8 12.77 2.60 -0.62
CA TYR A 8 11.41 3.05 -0.96
C TYR A 8 10.53 1.88 -1.40
N PHE A 9 11.01 1.05 -2.33
CA PHE A 9 10.26 -0.12 -2.78
C PHE A 9 10.04 -1.12 -1.64
N ILE A 10 11.08 -1.49 -0.89
CA ILE A 10 10.95 -2.46 0.22
C ILE A 10 9.91 -1.98 1.24
N LYS A 11 9.99 -0.71 1.65
CA LYS A 11 9.07 -0.13 2.65
C LYS A 11 7.62 -0.11 2.17
N ASN A 12 7.38 0.15 0.89
CA ASN A 12 6.03 0.24 0.35
C ASN A 12 5.47 -1.14 -0.05
N LEU A 13 6.29 -2.05 -0.55
CA LEU A 13 5.87 -3.43 -0.82
C LEU A 13 5.49 -4.16 0.47
N LYS A 14 6.24 -3.95 1.57
CA LYS A 14 5.87 -4.46 2.91
C LYS A 14 4.53 -3.93 3.42
N LYS A 15 4.08 -2.77 2.93
CA LYS A 15 2.76 -2.19 3.25
C LYS A 15 1.64 -2.68 2.33
N GLY A 16 1.95 -3.51 1.33
CA GLY A 16 0.98 -4.04 0.37
C GLY A 16 0.65 -3.11 -0.81
N TYR A 17 1.46 -2.08 -1.07
CA TYR A 17 1.27 -1.25 -2.26
C TYR A 17 1.57 -2.02 -3.55
N ASN A 18 0.81 -1.74 -4.61
CA ASN A 18 1.02 -2.36 -5.92
C ASN A 18 2.31 -1.83 -6.57
N PRO A 19 3.25 -2.69 -7.00
CA PRO A 19 4.46 -2.28 -7.69
C PRO A 19 4.20 -1.37 -8.90
N ARG A 20 3.09 -1.59 -9.63
CA ARG A 20 2.71 -0.77 -10.79
C ARG A 20 2.48 0.68 -10.39
N ASP A 21 1.75 0.92 -9.31
CA ASP A 21 1.41 2.26 -8.85
C ASP A 21 2.66 3.00 -8.37
N LEU A 22 3.54 2.30 -7.64
CA LEU A 22 4.84 2.84 -7.22
C LEU A 22 5.74 3.21 -8.40
N LYS A 23 5.68 2.47 -9.50
CA LYS A 23 6.37 2.86 -10.74
C LYS A 23 5.80 4.14 -11.32
N TYR A 24 4.47 4.26 -11.40
CA TYR A 24 3.83 5.45 -11.94
C TYR A 24 4.15 6.71 -11.12
N THR A 25 4.14 6.62 -9.79
CA THR A 25 4.49 7.75 -8.92
C THR A 25 5.94 8.19 -9.11
N LEU A 26 6.89 7.26 -9.19
CA LEU A 26 8.30 7.57 -9.40
C LEU A 26 8.56 8.16 -10.80
N VAL A 27 7.88 7.67 -11.83
CA VAL A 27 7.94 8.28 -13.17
C VAL A 27 7.41 9.71 -13.13
N ALA A 28 6.28 9.95 -12.46
CA ALA A 28 5.71 11.30 -12.31
C ALA A 28 6.62 12.25 -11.51
N GLN A 29 7.45 11.72 -10.60
CA GLN A 29 8.47 12.46 -9.88
C GLN A 29 9.74 12.75 -10.70
N GLY A 30 9.83 12.27 -11.94
CA GLY A 30 10.96 12.51 -12.84
C GLY A 30 12.09 11.48 -12.73
N TYR A 31 11.87 10.35 -12.04
CA TYR A 31 12.85 9.27 -12.04
C TYR A 31 12.86 8.55 -13.40
N GLN A 32 14.06 8.22 -13.88
CA GLN A 32 14.21 7.49 -15.14
C GLN A 32 13.73 6.05 -15.00
N LYS A 33 12.99 5.57 -16.01
CA LYS A 33 12.37 4.23 -16.01
C LYS A 33 13.35 3.10 -15.68
N PHE A 34 14.57 3.14 -16.24
CA PHE A 34 15.54 2.08 -15.97
C PHE A 34 16.00 2.04 -14.51
N MET A 35 16.14 3.20 -13.84
CA MET A 35 16.50 3.26 -12.42
C MET A 35 15.39 2.65 -11.56
N ILE A 36 14.14 2.92 -11.91
CA ILE A 36 12.96 2.40 -11.24
C ILE A 36 12.88 0.87 -11.38
N ASP A 37 13.05 0.37 -12.62
CA ASP A 37 13.00 -1.06 -12.91
C ASP A 37 14.15 -1.82 -12.22
N GLU A 38 15.36 -1.27 -12.22
CA GLU A 38 16.51 -1.89 -11.57
C GLU A 38 16.38 -1.89 -10.03
N ALA A 39 15.85 -0.79 -9.44
CA ALA A 39 15.60 -0.71 -8.01
C ALA A 39 14.51 -1.69 -7.55
N LEU A 40 13.41 -1.81 -8.31
CA LEU A 40 12.36 -2.79 -8.02
C LEU A 40 12.92 -4.22 -8.03
N ARG A 41 13.72 -4.56 -9.05
CA ARG A 41 14.35 -5.89 -9.15
C ARG A 41 15.23 -6.19 -7.94
N LYS A 42 16.03 -5.22 -7.48
CA LYS A 42 16.86 -5.38 -6.27
C LYS A 42 16.01 -5.55 -5.01
N ALA A 43 14.99 -4.71 -4.84
CA ALA A 43 14.07 -4.80 -3.71
C ALA A 43 13.38 -6.17 -3.63
N THR A 44 12.88 -6.70 -4.74
CA THR A 44 12.29 -8.05 -4.80
C THR A 44 13.30 -9.12 -4.37
N LYS A 45 14.52 -9.07 -4.90
CA LYS A 45 15.58 -10.03 -4.54
C LYS A 45 15.95 -9.97 -3.06
N GLU A 46 15.95 -8.79 -2.45
CA GLU A 46 16.21 -8.62 -1.01
C GLU A 46 15.04 -9.13 -0.14
N MET A 47 13.81 -8.91 -0.59
CA MET A 47 12.63 -9.47 0.07
C MET A 47 12.61 -11.00 0.00
N GLU A 48 12.96 -11.60 -1.14
CA GLU A 48 13.07 -13.06 -1.30
C GLU A 48 14.14 -13.68 -0.40
N LYS A 49 15.29 -13.01 -0.27
CA LYS A 49 16.35 -13.43 0.66
C LYS A 49 15.90 -13.42 2.12
N THR A 50 15.05 -12.46 2.48
CA THR A 50 14.54 -12.31 3.85
C THR A 50 13.30 -13.16 4.12
N SER A 51 12.54 -13.54 3.09
CA SER A 51 11.31 -14.33 3.21
C SER A 51 11.54 -15.85 3.28
N HIS A 52 12.77 -16.34 3.16
CA HIS A 52 13.09 -17.78 3.20
C HIS A 52 13.04 -18.40 4.62
N VAL A 53 12.15 -17.90 5.50
CA VAL A 53 11.90 -18.44 6.86
C VAL A 53 10.40 -18.35 7.23
N SER A 54 9.51 -18.88 6.41
CA SER A 54 8.10 -19.06 6.82
C SER A 54 7.58 -20.42 6.38
N ASN A 55 7.77 -21.42 7.25
CA ASN A 55 7.17 -22.76 7.17
C ASN A 55 5.78 -22.81 7.82
N ASP A 56 5.22 -21.68 8.24
CA ASP A 56 3.93 -21.69 8.93
C ASP A 56 2.81 -21.79 7.90
N LYS A 57 2.29 -23.01 7.78
CA LYS A 57 1.05 -23.33 7.08
C LYS A 57 0.00 -22.24 7.36
N PRO A 58 -0.66 -21.67 6.34
CA PRO A 58 -1.73 -20.71 6.58
C PRO A 58 -2.87 -21.42 7.32
N GLU A 59 -3.01 -21.15 8.62
CA GLU A 59 -4.17 -21.57 9.39
C GLU A 59 -5.36 -20.68 8.98
N ILE A 60 -6.22 -21.22 8.12
CA ILE A 60 -7.52 -20.61 7.82
C ILE A 60 -8.38 -20.78 9.07
N LYS A 61 -8.51 -19.73 9.88
CA LYS A 61 -9.51 -19.70 10.97
C LYS A 61 -10.88 -19.50 10.34
N TYR A 62 -11.70 -20.55 10.31
CA TYR A 62 -13.12 -20.44 10.01
C TYR A 62 -13.84 -20.02 11.28
N GLU A 63 -14.28 -18.75 11.33
CA GLU A 63 -15.27 -18.31 12.29
C GLU A 63 -16.62 -18.80 11.74
N VAL A 64 -17.16 -19.87 12.33
CA VAL A 64 -18.51 -20.35 12.01
C VAL A 64 -19.45 -19.27 12.52
N VAL A 65 -19.96 -18.43 11.61
CA VAL A 65 -21.03 -17.49 11.92
C VAL A 65 -22.28 -18.34 12.10
N ASP A 66 -22.66 -18.59 13.35
CA ASP A 66 -23.91 -19.23 13.70
C ASP A 66 -25.08 -18.51 13.01
N GLU A 67 -25.92 -19.29 12.33
CA GLU A 67 -27.16 -18.85 11.70
C GLU A 67 -28.14 -18.36 12.77
N GLY A 68 -28.08 -17.08 13.09
CA GLY A 68 -29.02 -16.47 14.03
C GLY A 68 -28.76 -14.98 14.20
N GLU A 69 -29.70 -14.18 13.71
CA GLU A 69 -29.86 -12.74 13.96
C GLU A 69 -29.11 -11.76 13.03
N ASN A 70 -29.93 -11.05 12.25
CA ASN A 70 -29.65 -9.89 11.41
C ASN A 70 -28.50 -8.98 11.89
N THR A 71 -27.30 -9.18 11.35
CA THR A 71 -26.21 -8.20 11.51
C THR A 71 -26.34 -7.12 10.44
N SER A 72 -26.98 -6.00 10.81
CA SER A 72 -26.86 -4.75 10.05
C SER A 72 -25.39 -4.36 9.98
N ILE A 73 -24.76 -4.58 8.84
CA ILE A 73 -23.40 -4.14 8.55
C ILE A 73 -23.43 -2.60 8.51
N GLU A 74 -23.10 -1.95 9.62
CA GLU A 74 -23.00 -0.49 9.64
C GLU A 74 -21.91 -0.05 8.64
N PRO A 75 -22.24 0.74 7.60
CA PRO A 75 -21.24 1.19 6.64
C PRO A 75 -20.24 2.10 7.36
N LYS A 76 -18.98 1.65 7.44
CA LYS A 76 -17.87 2.44 8.01
C LYS A 76 -17.90 3.84 7.42
N LYS A 77 -18.11 4.84 8.29
CA LYS A 77 -18.27 6.24 7.90
C LYS A 77 -17.01 6.73 7.18
N SER A 78 -17.12 6.73 5.86
CA SER A 78 -16.53 7.62 4.86
C SER A 78 -15.35 8.45 5.37
N PHE A 79 -14.14 7.92 5.21
CA PHE A 79 -12.87 8.62 5.34
C PHE A 79 -12.84 9.97 4.58
N TRP A 80 -13.70 10.12 3.56
CA TRP A 80 -13.87 11.32 2.75
C TRP A 80 -14.58 12.48 3.46
N LYS A 81 -15.30 12.23 4.57
CA LYS A 81 -16.04 13.29 5.29
C LYS A 81 -15.10 14.31 5.93
N SER A 82 -13.91 13.88 6.35
CA SER A 82 -12.88 14.78 6.91
C SER A 82 -12.08 15.53 5.84
N PHE A 83 -12.00 15.00 4.62
CA PHE A 83 -11.21 15.60 3.53
C PHE A 83 -11.92 16.81 2.89
N LYS A 84 -13.27 16.79 2.82
CA LYS A 84 -14.06 17.87 2.20
C LYS A 84 -14.02 19.20 2.99
N GLY A 85 -13.74 19.14 4.28
CA GLY A 85 -13.61 20.34 5.14
C GLY A 85 -12.39 21.19 4.86
N LEU A 86 -11.32 20.60 4.29
CA LEU A 86 -10.07 21.31 3.99
C LEU A 86 -10.15 22.15 2.71
N PHE A 87 -11.00 21.79 1.75
CA PHE A 87 -11.15 22.52 0.48
C PHE A 87 -12.10 23.71 0.57
N LYS A 88 -12.96 23.79 1.61
CA LYS A 88 -13.97 24.86 1.73
C LYS A 88 -13.42 26.16 2.33
N LYS A 89 -12.17 26.19 2.83
CA LYS A 89 -11.62 27.36 3.56
C LYS A 89 -10.97 28.43 2.66
N LYS A 90 -10.98 28.29 1.32
CA LYS A 90 -10.27 29.22 0.41
C LYS A 90 -11.12 30.24 -0.35
N GLU A 91 -12.44 30.28 -0.17
CA GLU A 91 -13.33 31.21 -0.90
C GLU A 91 -13.88 32.40 -0.08
N GLN A 92 -13.37 32.63 1.15
CA GLN A 92 -13.74 33.81 1.93
C GLN A 92 -12.52 34.47 2.54
N SER A 93 -11.66 35.04 1.69
CA SER A 93 -10.81 36.18 2.05
C SER A 93 -10.17 36.75 0.78
N ASN A 94 -10.92 37.65 0.13
CA ASN A 94 -10.53 38.95 -0.43
C ASN A 94 -11.30 39.24 -1.72
#